data_AF-A0A382SSB9-F1
#
_entry.id   AF-A0A382SSB9-F1
#
_cell.length_a   1.000
_cell.length_b   1.000
_cell.length_c   1.000
_cell.angle_alpha   90.00
_cell.angle_beta   90.00
_cell.angle_gamma   90.00
#
_symmetry.space_group_name_H-M   'P 1'
#
loop_
_entity.id
_entity.type
_entity.pdbx_description
1 polymer ?
#
loop_
_entity_poly.entity_id
_entity_poly.type
_entity_poly.pdbx_seq_one_letter_code
_entity_poly.pdbx_strand_id
1 'polypeptide(L)' 'AGNQNPASRDTAQSEALAILLGGGEKNFDEGYRKLMAVRKRQAREYVQRVRSAGFGERFENGRANQELLAYTR' A
#
# COMPACT_ATOMS: atom_id res chain seq x y z
N ALA A 1 -19.75 -4.36 -12.42
CA ALA A 1 -18.50 -5.12 -12.34
C ALA A 1 -17.71 -4.58 -11.15
N GLY A 2 -17.47 -5.44 -10.14
CA GLY A 2 -16.90 -5.04 -8.86
C GLY A 2 -15.50 -4.45 -9.04
N ASN A 3 -15.32 -3.24 -8.53
CA ASN A 3 -14.01 -2.60 -8.39
C ASN A 3 -13.23 -3.35 -7.30
N GLN A 4 -12.73 -4.55 -7.61
CA GLN A 4 -11.73 -5.24 -6.81
C GLN A 4 -10.44 -4.43 -6.95
N ASN A 5 -10.32 -3.40 -6.12
CA ASN A 5 -9.04 -2.77 -5.88
C ASN A 5 -8.14 -3.85 -5.24
N PRO A 6 -7.04 -4.28 -5.88
CA PRO A 6 -6.13 -5.27 -5.30
C PRO A 6 -5.43 -4.76 -4.02
N ALA A 7 -5.57 -3.47 -3.70
CA ALA A 7 -5.18 -2.89 -2.42
C ALA A 7 -6.32 -2.83 -1.39
N SER A 8 -7.57 -3.09 -1.78
CA SER A 8 -8.70 -3.22 -0.86
C SER A 8 -8.59 -4.53 -0.11
N ARG A 9 -7.78 -4.45 0.95
CA ARG A 9 -7.73 -5.29 2.15
C ARG A 9 -8.45 -6.63 1.98
N ASP A 10 -7.80 -7.57 1.31
CA ASP A 10 -7.94 -8.96 1.72
C ASP A 10 -7.29 -9.03 3.12
N THR A 11 -8.12 -8.90 4.15
CA THR A 11 -7.73 -8.80 5.56
C THR A 11 -6.93 -10.03 5.99
N ALA A 12 -7.33 -11.21 5.49
CA ALA A 12 -6.64 -12.47 5.72
C ALA A 12 -5.22 -12.50 5.11
N GLN A 13 -5.01 -11.97 3.90
CA GLN A 13 -3.68 -11.91 3.30
C GLN A 13 -2.76 -10.92 4.03
N SER A 14 -3.33 -9.83 4.54
CA SER A 14 -2.59 -8.83 5.30
C SER A 14 -2.07 -9.37 6.63
N GLU A 15 -2.84 -10.25 7.28
CA GLU A 15 -2.48 -10.88 8.55
C GLU A 15 -1.37 -11.92 8.38
N ALA A 16 -1.50 -12.83 7.41
CA ALA A 16 -0.47 -13.82 7.12
C ALA A 16 0.89 -13.16 6.76
N LEU A 17 0.87 -12.08 5.98
CA LEU A 17 2.09 -11.31 5.68
C LEU A 17 2.68 -10.63 6.91
N ALA A 18 1.84 -10.09 7.80
CA ALA A 18 2.34 -9.51 9.05
C ALA A 18 3.00 -10.60 9.92
N ILE A 19 2.40 -11.77 10.09
CA ILE A 19 3.00 -12.90 10.81
C ILE A 19 4.37 -13.28 10.20
N LEU A 20 4.45 -13.40 8.88
CA LEU A 20 5.70 -13.72 8.18
C LEU A 20 6.78 -12.66 8.41
N LEU A 21 6.44 -11.37 8.27
CA LEU A 21 7.38 -10.26 8.47
C LEU A 21 7.81 -10.09 9.93
N GLY A 22 6.96 -10.51 10.87
CA GLY A 22 7.27 -10.57 12.31
C GLY A 22 8.16 -11.76 12.68
N GLY A 23 8.30 -12.77 11.81
CA GLY A 23 9.01 -14.00 12.11
C GLY A 23 8.19 -14.96 13.00
N GLY A 24 6.87 -14.85 12.97
CA GLY A 24 5.95 -15.69 13.75
C GLY A 24 4.81 -14.90 14.39
N GLU A 25 3.79 -15.63 14.85
CA GLU A 25 2.54 -15.06 15.38
C GLU A 25 2.77 -14.19 16.61
N LYS A 26 3.71 -14.58 17.49
CA LYS A 26 4.08 -13.82 18.70
C LYS A 26 4.58 -12.41 18.39
N ASN A 27 5.05 -12.16 17.17
CA ASN A 27 5.63 -10.89 16.73
C ASN A 27 4.72 -10.18 15.71
N PHE A 28 3.42 -10.47 15.73
CA PHE A 28 2.45 -9.91 14.79
C PHE A 28 2.55 -8.38 14.68
N ASP A 29 2.59 -7.66 15.80
CA ASP A 29 2.63 -6.20 15.81
C ASP A 29 3.88 -5.63 15.12
N GLU A 30 5.05 -6.27 15.33
CA GLU A 30 6.30 -5.90 14.66
C GLU A 30 6.19 -6.15 13.15
N GLY A 31 5.65 -7.31 12.79
CA GLY A 31 5.40 -7.68 11.41
C GLY A 31 4.40 -6.76 10.70
N TYR A 32 3.36 -6.32 11.40
CA TYR A 32 2.39 -5.37 10.90
C TYR A 32 3.02 -3.98 10.68
N ARG A 33 3.88 -3.51 11.60
CA ARG A 33 4.64 -2.26 11.41
C ARG A 33 5.54 -2.35 10.17
N LYS A 34 6.25 -3.47 9.97
CA LYS A 34 7.06 -3.72 8.77
C LYS A 34 6.19 -3.73 7.51
N LEU A 35 5.04 -4.39 7.54
CA LEU A 35 4.09 -4.44 6.43
C LEU A 35 3.62 -3.04 6.04
N MET A 36 3.28 -2.19 7.02
CA MET A 36 2.88 -0.81 6.76
C MET A 36 4.02 0.02 6.16
N ALA A 37 5.26 -0.18 6.62
CA ALA A 37 6.43 0.48 6.05
C ALA A 37 6.66 0.07 4.58
N VAL A 38 6.52 -1.21 4.25
CA VAL A 38 6.62 -1.72 2.87
C VAL A 38 5.53 -1.11 1.99
N ARG A 39 4.27 -1.13 2.43
CA ARG A 39 3.15 -0.52 1.68
C ARG A 39 3.38 0.97 1.42
N LYS A 40 3.86 1.69 2.43
CA LYS A 40 4.19 3.11 2.32
C LYS A 40 5.26 3.36 1.26
N ARG A 41 6.32 2.55 1.25
CA ARG A 41 7.38 2.61 0.23
C ARG A 41 6.85 2.29 -1.17
N GLN A 42 6.08 1.21 -1.32
CA GLN A 42 5.49 0.81 -2.60
C GLN A 42 4.59 1.89 -3.19
N ALA A 43 3.74 2.51 -2.37
CA ALA A 43 2.87 3.60 -2.80
C ALA A 43 3.67 4.82 -3.30
N ARG A 44 4.70 5.22 -2.55
CA ARG A 44 5.58 6.35 -2.92
C ARG A 44 6.33 6.08 -4.22
N GLU A 45 6.93 4.90 -4.36
CA GLU A 45 7.64 4.53 -5.58
C GLU A 45 6.70 4.44 -6.79
N TYR A 46 5.50 3.91 -6.61
CA TYR A 46 4.49 3.87 -7.68
C TYR A 46 4.13 5.28 -8.15
N VAL A 47 3.80 6.19 -7.24
CA VAL A 47 3.48 7.59 -7.59
C VAL A 47 4.66 8.25 -8.29
N GLN A 48 5.87 8.07 -7.79
CA GLN A 48 7.07 8.61 -8.41
C GLN A 48 7.28 8.08 -9.83
N ARG A 49 7.16 6.77 -10.06
CA ARG A 49 7.29 6.16 -11.40
C ARG A 49 6.26 6.71 -12.38
N VAL A 50 5.02 6.88 -11.93
CA VAL A 50 3.94 7.43 -12.77
C VAL A 50 4.21 8.91 -13.10
N ARG A 51 4.72 9.70 -12.14
CA ARG A 51 5.16 11.09 -12.39
C ARG A 51 6.32 11.16 -13.38
N SER A 52 7.36 10.33 -13.18
CA SER A 52 8.51 10.26 -14.09
C SER A 52 8.14 9.82 -15.51
N ALA A 53 7.08 9.03 -15.67
CA ALA A 53 6.54 8.65 -16.97
C ALA A 53 5.66 9.73 -17.64
N GLY A 54 5.49 10.91 -17.02
CA GLY A 54 4.70 12.02 -17.56
C GLY A 54 3.21 11.97 -17.21
N PHE A 55 2.75 11.01 -16.40
CA PHE A 55 1.33 10.86 -16.01
C PHE A 55 1.01 11.43 -14.62
N GLY A 56 1.74 12.47 -14.19
CA GLY A 56 1.64 13.06 -12.86
C GLY A 56 0.25 13.63 -12.54
N GLU A 57 -0.43 14.22 -13.54
CA GLU A 57 -1.75 14.84 -13.40
C GLU A 57 -2.82 13.89 -12.83
N ARG A 58 -2.63 12.57 -12.98
CA ARG A 58 -3.51 11.54 -12.41
C ARG A 58 -3.67 11.65 -10.89
N PHE A 59 -2.69 12.24 -10.19
CA PHE A 59 -2.72 12.44 -8.74
C PHE A 59 -3.12 13.85 -8.32
N GLU A 60 -3.22 14.79 -9.26
CA GLU A 60 -3.48 16.21 -8.99
C GLU A 60 -4.94 16.57 -9.29
N ASN A 61 -5.56 15.88 -10.27
CA ASN A 61 -6.93 16.12 -10.70
C ASN A 61 -8.02 15.52 -9.77
N GLY A 62 -7.65 15.06 -8.57
CA GLY A 62 -8.58 14.50 -7.58
C GLY A 62 -9.17 13.12 -7.92
N ARG A 63 -8.77 12.49 -9.05
CA ARG A 63 -9.29 11.18 -9.50
C ARG A 63 -8.47 10.00 -8.97
N ALA A 64 -7.35 10.28 -8.30
CA ALA A 64 -6.53 9.25 -7.68
C ALA A 64 -7.22 8.64 -6.46
N ASN A 65 -6.92 7.36 -6.20
CA ASN A 65 -7.38 6.67 -5.01
C ASN A 65 -6.86 7.40 -3.75
N GLN A 66 -7.78 7.88 -2.91
CA GLN A 66 -7.49 8.60 -1.67
C GLN A 66 -6.64 7.77 -0.69
N GLU A 67 -6.85 6.45 -0.63
CA GLU A 67 -6.06 5.55 0.24
C GLU A 67 -4.60 5.50 -0.21
N LEU A 68 -4.36 5.43 -1.52
CA LEU A 68 -3.00 5.47 -2.08
C LEU A 68 -2.31 6.79 -1.73
N LEU A 69 -3.03 7.91 -1.86
CA LEU A 69 -2.50 9.24 -1.55
C LEU A 69 -2.17 9.39 -0.06
N ALA A 70 -2.92 8.76 0.84
CA ALA A 70 -2.66 8.77 2.27
C ALA A 70 -1.27 8.17 2.62
N TYR A 71 -0.80 7.18 1.86
CA TYR A 71 0.54 6.59 2.03
C TYR A 71 1.67 7.47 1.44
N THR A 72 1.34 8.42 0.57
CA THR A 72 2.34 9.29 -0.06
C THR A 72 2.64 10.58 0.69
N ARG A 73 1.81 10.98 1.67
CA ARG A 73 2.14 12.04 2.62
C ARG A 73 3.20 11.57 3.64
#